data_AF-A0A1U7AE56-F1
#
_entry.id   AF-A0A1U7AE56-F1
#
_cell.length_a   1.000
_cell.length_b   1.000
_cell.length_c   1.000
_cell.angle_alpha   90.00
_cell.angle_beta   90.00
_cell.angle_gamma   90.00
#
_symmetry.space_group_name_H-M   'P 1'
#
loop_
_entity.id
_entity.type
_entity.pdbx_description
1 polymer ?
#
loop_
_entity_poly.entity_id
_entity_poly.type
_entity_poly.pdbx_seq_one_letter_code
_entity_poly.pdbx_strand_id
1 'polypeptide(L)'
;MSDRAGRKPILLIALCFSLCATLLMIVHPTIQMLFVARLLQGVGLGLSVGTCTAYLIALYPEKSGWIPTFIALCSSIGFGGGALFTAILSFEQVSLTPLSYWIVLVLIMLTIVAVFFLVPPVQGEASKPLMNMPRFPKGTMPANIAIAIAWSVCGLVISILPAQLKLNGYELWVGPALFFINMAGVLMQPFVRKMNSSAALRIGFICLPCGYGLLLFGANSGSIFLVLAGTLLAGTACYGFTYLGGLQLIVEKGEEGSGLEPFAGYYLFAYLGLGIPSVFVWSLC
;
A
#
# COMPACT_ATOMS: atom_id res chain seq x y z
N MET A 1 6.73 11.19 -15.84
CA MET A 1 5.76 12.32 -15.87
C MET A 1 6.09 13.44 -14.89
N SER A 2 6.30 13.14 -13.60
CA SER A 2 6.74 14.12 -12.57
C SER A 2 7.95 14.97 -12.97
N ASP A 3 8.94 14.34 -13.60
CA ASP A 3 10.19 15.00 -13.97
C ASP A 3 10.09 15.96 -15.15
N ARG A 4 8.97 16.01 -15.89
CA ARG A 4 8.84 16.86 -17.09
C ARG A 4 7.84 18.01 -16.94
N ALA A 5 6.72 17.80 -16.24
CA ALA A 5 5.65 18.79 -16.10
C ALA A 5 5.80 19.71 -14.87
N GLY A 6 6.83 19.49 -14.06
CA GLY A 6 6.96 20.12 -12.75
C GLY A 6 6.24 19.29 -11.67
N ARG A 7 6.84 19.23 -10.49
CA ARG A 7 6.44 18.26 -9.46
C ARG A 7 5.21 18.70 -8.68
N LYS A 8 5.03 20.01 -8.50
CA LYS A 8 3.86 20.62 -7.84
C LYS A 8 2.52 20.36 -8.56
N PRO A 9 2.37 20.60 -9.89
CA PRO A 9 1.09 20.37 -10.56
C PRO A 9 0.68 18.89 -10.57
N ILE A 10 1.63 17.96 -10.68
CA ILE A 10 1.30 16.53 -10.63
C ILE A 10 0.84 16.09 -9.24
N LEU A 11 1.42 16.67 -8.18
CA LEU A 11 0.95 16.42 -6.82
C LEU A 11 -0.48 16.93 -6.61
N LEU A 12 -0.80 18.12 -7.14
CA LEU A 12 -2.15 18.68 -7.07
C LEU A 12 -3.14 17.83 -7.88
N ILE A 13 -2.78 17.36 -9.08
CA ILE A 13 -3.60 16.45 -9.88
C ILE A 13 -3.87 15.15 -9.10
N ALA A 14 -2.85 14.58 -8.47
CA ALA A 14 -2.97 13.38 -7.65
C ALA A 14 -3.96 13.58 -6.48
N LEU A 15 -3.88 14.73 -5.79
CA LEU A 15 -4.81 15.07 -4.72
C LEU A 15 -6.24 15.33 -5.23
N CYS A 16 -6.39 15.96 -6.40
CA CYS A 16 -7.68 16.15 -7.05
C CYS A 16 -8.33 14.80 -7.40
N PHE A 17 -7.57 13.82 -7.88
CA PHE A 17 -8.10 12.47 -8.11
C PHE A 17 -8.64 11.83 -6.83
N SER A 18 -7.89 11.92 -5.73
CA SER A 18 -8.34 11.44 -4.42
C SER A 18 -9.58 12.18 -3.93
N LEU A 19 -9.64 13.51 -4.12
CA LEU A 19 -10.79 14.33 -3.76
C LEU A 19 -12.05 13.94 -4.54
N CYS A 20 -11.93 13.80 -5.87
CA CYS A 20 -13.03 13.36 -6.72
C CYS A 20 -13.53 11.96 -6.34
N ALA A 21 -12.62 11.03 -6.04
CA ALA A 21 -12.99 9.70 -5.60
C ALA A 21 -13.78 9.71 -4.28
N THR A 22 -13.35 10.51 -3.30
CA THR A 22 -14.05 10.66 -2.02
C THR A 22 -15.41 11.32 -2.21
N LEU A 23 -15.50 12.38 -3.02
CA LEU A 23 -16.77 13.06 -3.33
C LEU A 23 -17.78 12.14 -4.02
N LEU A 24 -17.34 11.35 -5.00
CA LEU A 24 -18.19 10.38 -5.70
C LEU A 24 -18.84 9.40 -4.72
N MET A 25 -18.08 8.90 -3.76
CA MET A 25 -18.59 7.98 -2.74
C MET A 25 -19.54 8.67 -1.74
N ILE A 26 -19.33 9.95 -1.43
CA ILE A 26 -20.24 10.72 -0.57
C ILE A 26 -21.58 10.97 -1.27
N VAL A 27 -21.56 11.33 -2.56
CA VAL A 27 -22.76 11.73 -3.30
C VAL A 27 -23.55 10.51 -3.81
N HIS A 28 -22.86 9.50 -4.34
CA HIS A 28 -23.48 8.31 -4.92
C HIS A 28 -22.72 7.03 -4.51
N PRO A 29 -22.99 6.48 -3.32
CA PRO A 29 -22.37 5.25 -2.85
C PRO A 29 -22.97 4.01 -3.54
N THR A 30 -22.64 3.81 -4.82
CA THR A 30 -23.02 2.62 -5.59
C THR A 30 -21.79 1.77 -5.93
N ILE A 31 -22.00 0.48 -6.22
CA ILE A 31 -20.91 -0.44 -6.60
C ILE A 31 -20.16 0.07 -7.85
N GLN A 32 -20.88 0.60 -8.83
CA GLN A 32 -20.28 1.17 -10.05
C GLN A 32 -19.38 2.36 -9.72
N MET A 33 -19.84 3.26 -8.85
CA MET A 33 -19.04 4.41 -8.41
C MET A 33 -17.87 3.99 -7.54
N LEU A 34 -17.97 2.90 -6.78
CA LEU A 34 -16.86 2.31 -6.03
C LEU A 34 -15.71 1.92 -6.98
N PHE A 35 -16.01 1.28 -8.11
CA PHE A 35 -14.98 0.94 -9.11
C PHE A 35 -14.29 2.18 -9.66
N VAL A 36 -15.07 3.20 -10.04
CA VAL A 36 -14.52 4.47 -10.53
C VAL A 36 -13.67 5.14 -9.44
N ALA A 37 -14.16 5.21 -8.21
CA ALA A 37 -13.44 5.77 -7.07
C ALA A 37 -12.12 5.03 -6.81
N ARG A 38 -12.10 3.69 -6.90
CA ARG A 38 -10.87 2.89 -6.74
C ARG A 38 -9.87 3.12 -7.87
N LEU A 39 -10.33 3.26 -9.11
CA LEU A 39 -9.45 3.62 -10.24
C LEU A 39 -8.83 5.00 -10.01
N LEU A 40 -9.62 6.00 -9.65
CA LEU A 40 -9.14 7.35 -9.37
C LEU A 40 -8.17 7.37 -8.17
N GLN A 41 -8.47 6.66 -7.08
CA GLN A 41 -7.57 6.52 -5.93
C GLN A 41 -6.27 5.83 -6.29
N GLY A 42 -6.32 4.78 -7.11
CA GLY A 42 -5.12 4.06 -7.58
C GLY A 42 -4.21 4.97 -8.41
N VAL A 43 -4.78 5.71 -9.37
CA VAL A 43 -4.05 6.68 -10.19
C VAL A 43 -3.48 7.80 -9.33
N GLY A 44 -4.29 8.37 -8.43
CA GLY A 44 -3.86 9.42 -7.50
C GLY A 44 -2.72 8.97 -6.59
N LEU A 45 -2.82 7.78 -6.00
CA LEU A 45 -1.77 7.21 -5.14
C LEU A 45 -0.48 6.99 -5.92
N GLY A 46 -0.54 6.37 -7.10
CA GLY A 46 0.63 6.11 -7.93
C GLY A 46 1.36 7.38 -8.35
N LEU A 47 0.60 8.41 -8.77
CA LEU A 47 1.15 9.73 -9.09
C LEU A 47 1.77 10.41 -7.86
N SER A 48 1.08 10.36 -6.72
CA SER A 48 1.54 11.00 -5.48
C SER A 48 2.83 10.39 -4.96
N VAL A 49 2.91 9.06 -4.80
CA VAL A 49 4.09 8.36 -4.26
C VAL A 49 5.32 8.62 -5.13
N GLY A 50 5.20 8.49 -6.45
CA GLY A 50 6.31 8.74 -7.37
C GLY A 50 6.76 10.20 -7.37
N THR A 51 5.81 11.13 -7.36
CA THR A 51 6.08 12.57 -7.39
C THR A 51 6.69 13.07 -6.08
N CYS A 52 6.17 12.64 -4.93
CA CYS A 52 6.72 12.92 -3.60
C CYS A 52 8.16 12.41 -3.47
N THR A 53 8.42 11.18 -3.93
CA THR A 53 9.76 10.58 -3.87
C THR A 53 10.75 11.42 -4.65
N ALA A 54 10.44 11.73 -5.91
CA ALA A 54 11.30 12.56 -6.75
C ALA A 54 11.49 13.97 -6.16
N TYR A 55 10.41 14.58 -5.67
CA TYR A 55 10.43 15.92 -5.08
C TYR A 55 11.34 16.00 -3.86
N LEU A 56 11.16 15.10 -2.88
CA LEU A 56 11.97 15.08 -1.67
C LEU A 56 13.44 14.80 -2.00
N ILE A 57 13.75 13.97 -3.01
CA ILE A 57 15.13 13.69 -3.41
C ILE A 57 15.81 14.94 -3.97
N ALA A 58 15.11 15.77 -4.74
CA ALA A 58 15.72 17.02 -5.21
C ALA A 58 15.83 18.08 -4.12
N LEU A 59 14.91 18.10 -3.16
CA LEU A 59 14.97 19.06 -2.05
C LEU A 59 16.06 18.69 -1.03
N TYR A 60 16.28 17.38 -0.82
CA TYR A 60 17.26 16.84 0.12
C TYR A 60 18.13 15.77 -0.54
N PRO A 61 19.02 16.13 -1.48
CA PRO A 61 19.86 15.18 -2.20
C PRO A 61 20.75 14.36 -1.27
N GLU A 62 21.20 14.96 -0.15
CA GLU A 62 21.99 14.28 0.89
C GLU A 62 21.24 13.13 1.58
N LYS A 63 19.90 13.13 1.53
CA LYS A 63 19.04 12.10 2.14
C LYS A 63 18.39 11.18 1.10
N SER A 64 18.87 11.18 -0.14
CA SER A 64 18.30 10.41 -1.26
C SER A 64 18.10 8.92 -0.94
N GLY A 65 19.01 8.29 -0.20
CA GLY A 65 18.88 6.89 0.21
C GLY A 65 17.79 6.61 1.27
N TRP A 66 17.44 7.60 2.11
CA TRP A 66 16.45 7.44 3.19
C TRP A 66 15.02 7.84 2.77
N ILE A 67 14.88 8.69 1.75
CA ILE A 67 13.57 9.19 1.30
C ILE A 67 12.59 8.09 0.87
N PRO A 68 12.98 7.07 0.07
CA PRO A 68 12.07 5.98 -0.30
C PRO A 68 11.54 5.22 0.94
N THR A 69 12.41 5.05 1.94
CA THR A 69 12.04 4.48 3.23
C THR A 69 11.02 5.33 3.96
N PHE A 70 11.25 6.65 4.03
CA PHE A 70 10.35 7.57 4.72
C PHE A 70 8.96 7.56 4.10
N ILE A 71 8.89 7.57 2.77
CA ILE A 71 7.61 7.51 2.04
C ILE A 71 6.89 6.18 2.26
N ALA A 72 7.62 5.06 2.28
CA ALA A 72 7.04 3.77 2.61
C ALA A 72 6.46 3.76 4.04
N LEU A 73 7.17 4.33 5.02
CA LEU A 73 6.69 4.47 6.41
C LEU A 73 5.43 5.32 6.48
N CYS A 74 5.42 6.51 5.86
CA CYS A 74 4.25 7.38 5.80
C CYS A 74 3.06 6.67 5.13
N SER A 75 3.31 5.91 4.06
CA SER A 75 2.27 5.16 3.34
C SER A 75 1.69 4.05 4.22
N SER A 76 2.52 3.30 4.94
CA SER A 76 2.05 2.24 5.84
C SER A 76 1.28 2.80 7.05
N ILE A 77 1.72 3.94 7.60
CA ILE A 77 0.99 4.65 8.65
C ILE A 77 -0.36 5.15 8.11
N GLY A 78 -0.39 5.70 6.89
CA GLY A 78 -1.63 6.12 6.24
C GLY A 78 -2.59 4.97 5.98
N PHE A 79 -2.10 3.83 5.48
CA PHE A 79 -2.91 2.67 5.13
C PHE A 79 -3.47 1.98 6.38
N GLY A 80 -2.61 1.67 7.36
CA GLY A 80 -3.04 1.06 8.62
C GLY A 80 -3.84 2.03 9.49
N GLY A 81 -3.33 3.25 9.66
CA GLY A 81 -3.95 4.29 10.49
C GLY A 81 -5.28 4.76 9.93
N GLY A 82 -5.43 4.86 8.60
CA GLY A 82 -6.70 5.21 7.97
C GLY A 82 -7.79 4.15 8.18
N ALA A 83 -7.42 2.87 8.14
CA ALA A 83 -8.35 1.77 8.45
C ALA A 83 -8.79 1.81 9.92
N LEU A 84 -7.85 2.03 10.85
CA LEU A 84 -8.16 2.17 12.28
C LEU A 84 -9.03 3.40 12.56
N PHE A 85 -8.66 4.54 11.98
CA PHE A 85 -9.40 5.80 12.10
C PHE A 85 -10.84 5.65 11.61
N THR A 86 -11.03 5.00 10.46
CA THR A 86 -12.36 4.73 9.92
C THR A 86 -13.16 3.79 10.80
N ALA A 87 -12.53 2.74 11.35
CA ALA A 87 -13.21 1.79 12.23
C ALA A 87 -13.63 2.41 13.57
N ILE A 88 -12.80 3.28 14.17
CA ILE A 88 -13.15 4.01 15.40
C ILE A 88 -14.32 4.96 15.15
N LEU A 89 -14.33 5.67 14.02
CA LEU A 89 -15.40 6.62 13.71
C LEU A 89 -16.70 5.95 13.23
N SER A 90 -16.62 4.71 12.75
CA SER A 90 -17.79 3.93 12.32
C SER A 90 -18.31 3.01 13.43
N PHE A 91 -17.81 3.15 14.66
CA PHE A 91 -18.10 2.26 15.77
C PHE A 91 -19.56 2.35 16.25
N GLU A 92 -20.22 3.51 16.05
CA GLU A 92 -21.60 3.73 16.49
C GLU A 92 -22.65 3.49 15.39
N GLN A 93 -22.33 3.72 14.11
CA GLN A 93 -23.25 3.49 13.00
C GLN A 93 -22.51 3.07 11.71
N VAL A 94 -22.85 1.90 11.18
CA VAL A 94 -22.42 1.45 9.85
C VAL A 94 -23.29 2.15 8.80
N SER A 95 -22.89 3.38 8.45
CA SER A 95 -23.46 4.14 7.32
C SER A 95 -22.67 3.86 6.04
N LEU A 96 -23.33 3.97 4.88
CA LEU A 96 -22.66 3.96 3.57
C LEU A 96 -21.74 5.19 3.38
N THR A 97 -21.98 6.26 4.15
CA THR A 97 -21.17 7.48 4.18
C THR A 97 -20.78 7.82 5.63
N PRO A 98 -19.81 7.09 6.21
CA PRO A 98 -19.39 7.33 7.59
C PRO A 98 -18.72 8.70 7.71
N LEU A 99 -18.71 9.25 8.94
CA LEU A 99 -18.11 10.55 9.27
C LEU A 99 -16.65 10.65 8.80
N SER A 100 -15.94 9.51 8.73
CA SER A 100 -14.58 9.42 8.21
C SER A 100 -14.44 9.97 6.79
N TYR A 101 -15.43 9.80 5.90
CA TYR A 101 -15.38 10.33 4.53
C TYR A 101 -15.34 11.86 4.52
N TRP A 102 -16.15 12.50 5.36
CA TRP A 102 -16.19 13.95 5.49
C TRP A 102 -14.88 14.49 6.08
N ILE A 103 -14.33 13.82 7.10
CA ILE A 103 -13.05 14.24 7.69
C ILE A 103 -11.91 14.07 6.69
N VAL A 104 -11.85 12.94 5.98
CA VAL A 104 -10.85 12.70 4.93
C VAL A 104 -10.98 13.74 3.81
N LEU A 105 -12.19 14.12 3.43
CA LEU A 105 -12.42 15.19 2.45
C LEU A 105 -11.83 16.53 2.92
N VAL A 106 -12.09 16.93 4.16
CA VAL A 106 -11.52 18.16 4.73
C VAL A 106 -10.00 18.09 4.78
N LEU A 107 -9.43 16.95 5.20
CA LEU A 107 -7.98 16.76 5.24
C LEU A 107 -7.34 16.84 3.85
N ILE A 108 -7.97 16.26 2.83
CA ILE A 108 -7.50 16.35 1.44
C ILE A 108 -7.54 17.82 0.98
N MET A 109 -8.62 18.55 1.27
CA MET A 109 -8.74 19.97 0.94
C MET A 109 -7.63 20.81 1.61
N LEU A 110 -7.40 20.60 2.91
CA LEU A 110 -6.32 21.25 3.64
C LEU A 110 -4.94 20.91 3.05
N THR A 111 -4.75 19.66 2.63
CA THR A 111 -3.50 19.22 2.00
C THR A 111 -3.30 19.89 0.63
N ILE A 112 -4.35 20.03 -0.17
CA ILE A 112 -4.30 20.77 -1.45
C ILE A 112 -3.89 22.21 -1.20
N VAL A 113 -4.51 22.88 -0.23
CA VAL A 113 -4.18 24.26 0.16
C VAL A 113 -2.73 24.36 0.64
N ALA A 114 -2.32 23.47 1.55
CA ALA A 114 -0.95 23.43 2.06
C ALA A 114 0.08 23.22 0.93
N VAL A 115 -0.17 22.29 0.01
CA VAL A 115 0.70 22.06 -1.15
C VAL A 115 0.73 23.29 -2.06
N PHE A 116 -0.41 23.94 -2.26
CA PHE A 116 -0.47 25.12 -3.10
C PHE A 116 0.35 26.29 -2.54
N PHE A 117 0.34 26.51 -1.22
CA PHE A 117 1.05 27.63 -0.60
C PHE A 117 2.48 27.32 -0.15
N LEU A 118 2.71 26.13 0.43
CA LEU A 118 3.95 25.79 1.12
C LEU A 118 4.96 25.05 0.25
N VAL A 119 4.54 24.41 -0.84
CA VAL A 119 5.44 23.62 -1.69
C VAL A 119 6.02 24.53 -2.79
N PRO A 120 7.33 24.84 -2.76
CA PRO A 120 7.97 25.59 -3.82
C PRO A 120 7.98 24.79 -5.14
N PRO A 121 7.83 25.46 -6.29
CA PRO A 121 7.88 24.80 -7.59
C PRO A 121 9.31 24.33 -7.89
N VAL A 122 9.51 23.03 -7.98
CA VAL A 122 10.74 22.44 -8.53
C VAL A 122 10.50 22.19 -10.02
N GLN A 123 11.28 22.87 -10.87
CA GLN A 123 11.21 22.70 -12.33
C GLN A 123 11.60 21.27 -12.70
N GLY A 124 10.86 20.70 -13.65
CA GLY A 124 11.19 19.39 -14.21
C GLY A 124 12.33 19.51 -15.23
N GLU A 125 13.21 18.52 -15.27
CA GLU A 125 14.19 18.38 -16.34
C GLU A 125 13.51 17.78 -17.58
N ALA A 126 13.29 18.60 -18.61
CA ALA A 126 12.61 18.23 -19.85
C ALA A 126 13.23 17.03 -20.59
N SER A 127 14.48 16.68 -20.26
CA SER A 127 15.29 15.62 -20.86
C SER A 127 15.02 14.21 -20.31
N LYS A 128 14.27 14.05 -19.22
CA LYS A 128 14.03 12.72 -18.63
C LYS A 128 12.85 11.99 -19.29
N PRO A 129 12.98 10.69 -19.59
CA PRO A 129 11.94 9.89 -20.24
C PRO A 129 10.60 9.94 -19.49
N LEU A 130 9.49 9.96 -20.25
CA LEU A 130 8.14 10.15 -19.71
C LEU A 130 7.67 8.96 -18.85
N MET A 131 8.14 7.77 -19.20
CA MET A 131 7.75 6.46 -18.69
C MET A 131 8.96 5.54 -18.84
N ASN A 132 9.54 5.09 -17.73
CA ASN A 132 10.60 4.09 -17.81
C ASN A 132 9.93 2.72 -17.81
N MET A 133 10.14 1.95 -18.88
CA MET A 133 9.57 0.61 -19.00
C MET A 133 10.13 -0.27 -17.89
N PRO A 134 9.31 -1.07 -17.18
CA PRO A 134 9.80 -1.98 -16.16
C PRO A 134 10.88 -2.90 -16.75
N ARG A 135 12.04 -2.93 -16.09
CA ARG A 135 13.13 -3.85 -16.42
C ARG A 135 13.20 -4.94 -15.37
N PHE A 136 13.57 -6.14 -15.80
CA PHE A 136 13.70 -7.30 -14.95
C PHE A 136 15.16 -7.79 -14.97
N PRO A 137 16.04 -7.27 -14.09
CA PRO A 137 17.41 -7.75 -13.99
C PRO A 137 17.46 -9.25 -13.70
N LYS A 138 18.45 -9.95 -14.26
CA LYS A 138 18.61 -11.40 -14.06
C LYS A 138 18.76 -11.70 -12.57
N GLY A 139 17.94 -12.61 -12.04
CA GLY A 139 17.96 -13.02 -10.64
C GLY A 139 16.97 -12.28 -9.72
N THR A 140 16.19 -11.32 -10.22
CA THR A 140 15.13 -10.65 -9.45
C THR A 140 13.78 -11.40 -9.47
N MET A 141 13.61 -12.38 -10.36
CA MET A 141 12.36 -13.16 -10.49
C MET A 141 11.88 -13.85 -9.21
N PRO A 142 12.74 -14.45 -8.36
CA PRO A 142 12.29 -15.01 -7.09
C PRO A 142 11.63 -13.98 -6.17
N ALA A 143 12.16 -12.76 -6.11
CA ALA A 143 11.54 -11.68 -5.33
C ALA A 143 10.21 -11.22 -5.94
N ASN A 144 10.14 -11.09 -7.27
CA ASN A 144 8.91 -10.71 -7.98
C ASN A 144 7.79 -11.74 -7.78
N ILE A 145 8.10 -13.03 -7.83
CA ILE A 145 7.13 -14.10 -7.59
C ILE A 145 6.73 -14.15 -6.12
N ALA A 146 7.69 -14.02 -5.20
CA ALA A 146 7.41 -14.01 -3.76
C ALA A 146 6.46 -12.88 -3.37
N ILE A 147 6.67 -11.66 -3.89
CA ILE A 147 5.76 -10.55 -3.62
C ILE A 147 4.38 -10.73 -4.26
N ALA A 148 4.31 -11.30 -5.48
CA ALA A 148 3.03 -11.59 -6.12
C ALA A 148 2.21 -12.58 -5.30
N ILE A 149 2.83 -13.64 -4.77
CA ILE A 149 2.17 -14.61 -3.87
C ILE A 149 1.75 -13.93 -2.57
N ALA A 150 2.63 -13.15 -1.95
CA ALA A 150 2.34 -12.47 -0.69
C ALA A 150 1.15 -11.50 -0.81
N TRP A 151 1.14 -10.69 -1.87
CA TRP A 151 0.05 -9.73 -2.14
C TRP A 151 -1.24 -10.42 -2.57
N SER A 152 -1.14 -11.57 -3.25
CA SER A 152 -2.29 -12.41 -3.57
C SER A 152 -3.02 -12.88 -2.31
N VAL A 153 -2.29 -13.47 -1.37
CA VAL A 153 -2.88 -13.93 -0.11
C VAL A 153 -3.39 -12.74 0.71
N CYS A 154 -2.68 -11.61 0.70
CA CYS A 154 -3.13 -10.38 1.34
C CYS A 154 -4.48 -9.88 0.79
N GLY A 155 -4.63 -9.82 -0.54
CA GLY A 155 -5.86 -9.39 -1.21
C GLY A 155 -7.05 -10.31 -0.91
N LEU A 156 -6.82 -11.63 -0.89
CA LEU A 156 -7.82 -12.62 -0.50
C LEU A 156 -8.30 -12.40 0.94
N VAL A 157 -7.36 -12.19 1.87
CA VAL A 157 -7.69 -11.98 3.28
C VAL A 157 -8.43 -10.66 3.48
N ILE A 158 -8.03 -9.57 2.83
CA ILE A 158 -8.76 -8.29 2.88
C ILE A 158 -10.20 -8.45 2.39
N SER A 159 -10.44 -9.35 1.42
CA SER A 159 -11.77 -9.60 0.86
C SER A 159 -12.63 -10.50 1.75
N ILE A 160 -12.04 -11.55 2.33
CA ILE A 160 -12.78 -12.59 3.08
C ILE A 160 -12.95 -12.23 4.56
N LEU A 161 -11.94 -11.60 5.17
CA LEU A 161 -11.88 -11.35 6.60
C LEU A 161 -13.06 -10.52 7.15
N PRO A 162 -13.53 -9.44 6.48
CA PRO A 162 -14.68 -8.68 6.96
C PRO A 162 -15.96 -9.51 7.02
N ALA A 163 -16.20 -10.35 6.01
CA ALA A 163 -17.37 -11.22 5.96
C ALA A 163 -17.35 -12.26 7.09
N GLN A 164 -16.18 -12.89 7.33
CA GLN A 164 -16.02 -13.89 8.38
C GLN A 164 -16.11 -13.29 9.79
N LEU A 165 -15.50 -12.13 10.03
CA LEU A 165 -15.62 -11.44 11.31
C LEU A 165 -17.06 -11.00 11.59
N LYS A 166 -17.80 -10.58 10.55
CA LYS A 166 -19.22 -10.24 10.69
C LYS A 166 -20.08 -11.42 11.13
N LEU A 167 -19.85 -12.62 10.58
CA LEU A 167 -20.57 -13.84 10.98
C LEU A 167 -20.39 -14.18 12.47
N ASN A 168 -19.24 -13.81 13.05
CA ASN A 168 -18.91 -14.04 14.44
C ASN A 168 -19.20 -12.84 15.36
N GLY A 169 -19.82 -11.77 14.86
CA GLY A 169 -20.11 -10.56 15.65
C GLY A 169 -18.90 -9.66 15.94
N TYR A 170 -17.78 -9.83 15.21
CA TYR A 170 -16.54 -9.07 15.39
C TYR A 170 -16.27 -8.05 14.27
N GLU A 171 -17.30 -7.52 13.63
CA GLU A 171 -17.18 -6.56 12.51
C GLU A 171 -16.33 -5.32 12.84
N LEU A 172 -16.35 -4.88 14.11
CA LEU A 172 -15.56 -3.75 14.61
C LEU A 172 -14.05 -4.03 14.64
N TRP A 173 -13.64 -5.30 14.64
CA TRP A 173 -12.24 -5.71 14.70
C TRP A 173 -11.54 -5.72 13.33
N VAL A 174 -12.27 -5.52 12.23
CA VAL A 174 -11.69 -5.46 10.88
C VAL A 174 -10.64 -4.34 10.77
N GLY A 175 -10.96 -3.14 11.26
CA GLY A 175 -10.02 -2.02 11.24
C GLY A 175 -8.76 -2.26 12.07
N PRO A 176 -8.87 -2.64 13.35
CA PRO A 176 -7.74 -3.06 14.17
C PRO A 176 -6.90 -4.18 13.55
N ALA A 177 -7.52 -5.22 12.98
CA ALA A 177 -6.81 -6.30 12.29
C ALA A 177 -5.99 -5.78 11.10
N LEU A 178 -6.56 -4.91 10.28
CA LEU A 178 -5.87 -4.23 9.18
C LEU A 178 -4.78 -3.27 9.66
N PHE A 179 -4.95 -2.64 10.81
CA PHE A 179 -3.91 -1.82 11.42
C PHE A 179 -2.73 -2.68 11.90
N PHE A 180 -3.02 -3.76 12.63
CA PHE A 180 -2.01 -4.66 13.18
C PHE A 180 -1.19 -5.37 12.10
N ILE A 181 -1.83 -5.83 11.02
CA ILE A 181 -1.09 -6.44 9.89
C ILE A 181 -0.10 -5.46 9.25
N ASN A 182 -0.48 -4.18 9.10
CA ASN A 182 0.41 -3.16 8.55
C ASN A 182 1.53 -2.79 9.54
N MET A 183 1.18 -2.53 10.80
CA MET A 183 2.15 -2.08 11.80
C MET A 183 3.14 -3.18 12.20
N ALA A 184 2.71 -4.43 12.32
CA ALA A 184 3.61 -5.54 12.61
C ALA A 184 4.69 -5.67 11.53
N GLY A 185 4.29 -5.49 10.26
CA GLY A 185 5.22 -5.43 9.14
C GLY A 185 6.22 -4.28 9.25
N VAL A 186 5.72 -3.06 9.44
CA VAL A 186 6.55 -1.84 9.57
C VAL A 186 7.55 -1.95 10.72
N LEU A 187 7.10 -2.42 11.89
CA LEU A 187 7.95 -2.60 13.07
C LEU A 187 9.05 -3.63 12.85
N MET A 188 8.83 -4.59 11.94
CA MET A 188 9.82 -5.60 11.58
C MET A 188 10.85 -5.10 10.57
N GLN A 189 10.55 -4.04 9.80
CA GLN A 189 11.44 -3.53 8.75
C GLN A 189 12.86 -3.16 9.25
N PRO A 190 13.07 -2.48 10.39
CA PRO A 190 14.41 -2.17 10.88
C PRO A 190 15.30 -3.39 11.13
N PHE A 191 14.69 -4.51 11.55
CA PHE A 191 15.39 -5.77 11.76
C PHE A 191 15.72 -6.45 10.44
N VAL A 192 14.75 -6.53 9.53
CA VAL A 192 14.93 -7.13 8.20
C VAL A 192 16.00 -6.40 7.39
N ARG A 193 16.14 -5.08 7.55
CA ARG A 193 17.20 -4.30 6.87
C ARG A 193 18.61 -4.78 7.18
N LYS A 194 18.83 -5.34 8.36
CA LYS A 194 20.14 -5.85 8.79
C LYS A 194 20.36 -7.29 8.34
N MET A 195 19.35 -7.93 7.76
CA MET A 195 19.42 -9.31 7.30
C MET A 195 19.80 -9.37 5.82
N ASN A 196 20.36 -10.50 5.42
CA ASN A 196 20.57 -10.82 4.01
C ASN A 196 19.21 -10.94 3.30
N SER A 197 19.07 -10.29 2.13
CA SER A 197 17.87 -10.27 1.30
C SER A 197 17.28 -11.67 1.04
N SER A 198 18.15 -12.65 0.78
CA SER A 198 17.74 -14.04 0.50
C SER A 198 17.22 -14.75 1.75
N ALA A 199 17.79 -14.46 2.92
CA ALA A 199 17.33 -15.03 4.19
C ALA A 199 15.98 -14.42 4.59
N ALA A 200 15.82 -13.11 4.42
CA ALA A 200 14.57 -12.41 4.66
C ALA A 200 13.43 -12.97 3.80
N LEU A 201 13.66 -13.15 2.49
CA LEU A 201 12.68 -13.75 1.59
C LEU A 201 12.28 -15.18 1.98
N ARG A 202 13.24 -16.03 2.36
CA ARG A 202 12.96 -17.40 2.81
C ARG A 202 12.09 -17.43 4.08
N ILE A 203 12.44 -16.61 5.07
CA ILE A 203 11.67 -16.51 6.32
C ILE A 203 10.27 -15.99 6.01
N GLY A 204 10.15 -14.93 5.21
CA GLY A 204 8.86 -14.41 4.78
C GLY A 204 7.99 -15.48 4.12
N PHE A 205 8.55 -16.24 3.17
CA PHE A 205 7.84 -17.28 2.44
C PHE A 205 7.37 -18.44 3.32
N ILE A 206 8.15 -18.82 4.34
CA ILE A 206 7.76 -19.87 5.30
C ILE A 206 6.70 -19.34 6.28
N CYS A 207 6.86 -18.12 6.79
CA CYS A 207 5.94 -17.53 7.76
C CYS A 207 4.60 -17.10 7.14
N LEU A 208 4.56 -16.80 5.85
CA LEU A 208 3.36 -16.39 5.11
C LEU A 208 2.18 -17.36 5.27
N PRO A 209 2.29 -18.65 4.88
CA PRO A 209 1.19 -19.60 5.04
C PRO A 209 0.83 -19.83 6.51
N CYS A 210 1.79 -19.79 7.43
CA CYS A 210 1.53 -19.92 8.86
C CYS A 210 0.70 -18.73 9.40
N GLY A 211 1.07 -17.50 9.05
CA GLY A 211 0.39 -16.29 9.50
C GLY A 211 -1.04 -16.19 8.98
N TYR A 212 -1.22 -16.38 7.67
CA TYR A 212 -2.55 -16.35 7.08
C TYR A 212 -3.39 -17.59 7.44
N GLY A 213 -2.78 -18.76 7.58
CA GLY A 213 -3.46 -19.96 8.08
C GLY A 213 -3.98 -19.78 9.50
N LEU A 214 -3.18 -19.21 10.40
CA LEU A 214 -3.59 -18.89 11.77
C LEU A 214 -4.73 -17.85 11.80
N LEU A 215 -4.63 -16.82 10.95
CA LEU A 215 -5.65 -15.78 10.82
C LEU A 215 -6.99 -16.39 10.37
N LEU A 216 -6.99 -17.21 9.32
CA LEU A 216 -8.19 -17.85 8.79
C LEU A 216 -8.76 -18.87 9.78
N PHE A 217 -7.91 -19.63 10.46
CA PHE A 217 -8.33 -20.54 11.51
C PHE A 217 -8.99 -19.80 12.69
N GLY A 218 -8.43 -18.66 13.10
CA GLY A 218 -9.03 -17.78 14.10
C GLY A 218 -10.38 -17.24 13.68
N ALA A 219 -10.49 -16.83 12.41
CA ALA A 219 -11.75 -16.32 11.86
C ALA A 219 -12.84 -17.41 11.80
N ASN A 220 -12.48 -18.64 11.43
CA ASN A 220 -13.42 -19.76 11.36
C ASN A 220 -13.80 -20.31 12.74
N SER A 221 -12.90 -20.22 13.72
CA SER A 221 -13.16 -20.67 15.10
C SER A 221 -13.88 -19.62 15.97
N GLY A 222 -14.10 -18.41 15.45
CA GLY A 222 -14.71 -17.31 16.21
C GLY A 222 -13.80 -16.75 17.32
N SER A 223 -12.48 -16.93 17.22
CA SER A 223 -11.52 -16.45 18.21
C SER A 223 -10.77 -15.22 17.72
N ILE A 224 -11.10 -14.06 18.28
CA ILE A 224 -10.45 -12.80 17.93
C ILE A 224 -8.95 -12.80 18.25
N PHE A 225 -8.54 -13.47 19.34
CA PHE A 225 -7.13 -13.58 19.71
C PHE A 225 -6.30 -14.29 18.64
N LEU A 226 -6.84 -15.37 18.05
CA LEU A 226 -6.19 -16.09 16.96
C LEU A 226 -6.14 -15.26 15.68
N VAL A 227 -7.19 -14.50 15.38
CA VAL A 227 -7.20 -13.54 14.27
C VAL A 227 -6.10 -12.50 14.46
N LEU A 228 -6.00 -11.88 15.63
CA LEU A 228 -5.00 -10.85 15.92
C LEU A 228 -3.58 -11.42 15.87
N ALA A 229 -3.33 -12.58 16.49
CA ALA A 229 -2.03 -13.25 16.40
C ALA A 229 -1.65 -13.58 14.95
N GLY A 230 -2.62 -14.08 14.17
CA GLY A 230 -2.46 -14.32 12.73
C GLY A 230 -2.16 -13.05 11.94
N THR A 231 -2.85 -11.94 12.22
CA THR A 231 -2.59 -10.65 11.56
C THR A 231 -1.18 -10.11 11.84
N LEU A 232 -0.68 -10.26 13.07
CA LEU A 232 0.67 -9.87 13.43
C LEU A 232 1.71 -10.73 12.67
N LEU A 233 1.51 -12.04 12.63
CA LEU A 233 2.42 -12.96 11.94
C LEU A 233 2.36 -12.79 10.41
N ALA A 234 1.16 -12.65 9.85
CA ALA A 234 0.98 -12.35 8.43
C ALA A 234 1.60 -11.01 8.05
N GLY A 235 1.46 -10.00 8.91
CA GLY A 235 2.03 -8.67 8.73
C GLY A 235 3.55 -8.66 8.70
N THR A 236 4.16 -9.31 9.68
CA THR A 236 5.63 -9.48 9.73
C THR A 236 6.14 -10.24 8.51
N ALA A 237 5.50 -11.35 8.12
CA ALA A 237 5.91 -12.13 6.96
C ALA A 237 5.77 -11.37 5.62
N CYS A 238 4.64 -10.69 5.43
CA CYS A 238 4.25 -10.05 4.17
C CYS A 238 4.95 -8.70 3.98
N TYR A 239 4.70 -7.73 4.88
CA TYR A 239 5.20 -6.36 4.78
C TYR A 239 6.61 -6.19 5.37
N GLY A 240 6.98 -7.01 6.35
CA GLY A 240 8.32 -6.99 6.96
C GLY A 240 9.33 -7.73 6.09
N PHE A 241 9.23 -9.06 6.06
CA PHE A 241 10.21 -9.93 5.42
C PHE A 241 10.13 -9.93 3.89
N THR A 242 8.95 -10.23 3.33
CA THR A 242 8.83 -10.47 1.88
C THR A 242 8.93 -9.18 1.07
N TYR A 243 8.22 -8.14 1.49
CA TYR A 243 8.24 -6.85 0.82
C TYR A 243 9.62 -6.17 0.89
N LEU A 244 10.17 -5.99 2.09
CA LEU A 244 11.46 -5.32 2.24
C LEU A 244 12.63 -6.17 1.72
N GLY A 245 12.63 -7.47 2.00
CA GLY A 245 13.66 -8.39 1.51
C GLY A 245 13.67 -8.47 -0.02
N GLY A 246 12.50 -8.41 -0.66
CA GLY A 246 12.38 -8.34 -2.12
C GLY A 246 12.97 -7.04 -2.68
N LEU A 247 12.65 -5.90 -2.06
CA LEU A 247 13.24 -4.61 -2.44
C LEU A 247 14.77 -4.59 -2.26
N GLN A 248 15.29 -5.15 -1.17
CA GLN A 248 16.74 -5.28 -0.96
C GLN A 248 17.40 -6.14 -2.05
N LEU A 249 16.79 -7.28 -2.42
CA LEU A 249 17.31 -8.12 -3.50
C LEU A 249 17.33 -7.38 -4.85
N ILE A 250 16.34 -6.54 -5.11
CA ILE A 250 16.28 -5.73 -6.34
C ILE A 250 17.40 -4.69 -6.37
N VAL A 251 17.69 -4.06 -5.25
CA VAL A 251 18.81 -3.14 -5.12
C VAL A 251 20.14 -3.87 -5.33
N GLU A 252 20.34 -5.02 -4.68
CA GLU A 252 21.56 -5.83 -4.80
C GLU A 252 21.81 -6.38 -6.22
N LYS A 253 20.75 -6.65 -6.98
CA LYS A 253 20.82 -7.19 -8.34
C LYS A 253 20.64 -6.15 -9.43
N GLY A 254 20.36 -4.89 -9.06
CA GLY A 254 20.31 -3.77 -9.99
C GLY A 254 21.70 -3.42 -10.48
N GLU A 255 21.83 -3.13 -11.77
CA GLU A 255 23.09 -2.60 -12.33
C GLU A 255 23.36 -1.21 -11.74
N GLU A 256 24.62 -0.86 -11.50
CA GLU A 256 25.00 0.50 -11.08
C GLU A 256 24.51 1.51 -12.14
N GLY A 257 23.65 2.44 -11.72
CA GLY A 257 23.02 3.41 -12.62
C GLY A 257 21.69 2.95 -13.25
N SER A 258 21.19 1.75 -12.92
CA SER A 258 19.78 1.41 -13.19
C SER A 258 18.88 2.37 -12.41
N GLY A 259 17.93 2.99 -13.11
CA GLY A 259 17.01 3.96 -12.53
C GLY A 259 15.89 3.27 -11.73
N LEU A 260 14.69 3.82 -11.79
CA LEU A 260 13.52 3.29 -11.07
C LEU A 260 12.87 2.07 -11.76
N GLU A 261 13.44 1.56 -12.86
CA GLU A 261 12.86 0.48 -13.68
C GLU A 261 12.71 -0.87 -12.95
N PRO A 262 13.71 -1.35 -12.18
CA PRO A 262 13.59 -2.62 -11.47
C PRO A 262 12.51 -2.57 -10.38
N PHE A 263 12.35 -1.43 -9.72
CA PHE A 263 11.28 -1.19 -8.75
C PHE A 263 9.91 -1.21 -9.43
N ALA A 264 9.77 -0.59 -10.60
CA ALA A 264 8.52 -0.63 -11.36
C ALA A 264 8.11 -2.06 -11.73
N GLY A 265 9.08 -2.91 -12.10
CA GLY A 265 8.84 -4.34 -12.35
C GLY A 265 8.34 -5.09 -11.11
N TYR A 266 8.94 -4.84 -9.96
CA TYR A 266 8.51 -5.47 -8.70
C TYR A 266 7.11 -5.06 -8.26
N TYR A 267 6.79 -3.76 -8.33
CA TYR A 267 5.46 -3.28 -8.01
C TYR A 267 4.41 -3.80 -8.99
N LEU A 268 4.75 -3.95 -10.28
CA LEU A 268 3.85 -4.58 -11.25
C LEU A 268 3.43 -5.98 -10.79
N PHE A 269 4.39 -6.82 -10.38
CA PHE A 269 4.09 -8.16 -9.84
C PHE A 269 3.29 -8.11 -8.55
N ALA A 270 3.60 -7.18 -7.64
CA ALA A 270 2.84 -6.99 -6.42
C ALA A 270 1.37 -6.65 -6.70
N TYR A 271 1.10 -5.70 -7.60
CA TYR A 271 -0.26 -5.31 -7.97
C TYR A 271 -1.01 -6.38 -8.77
N LEU A 272 -0.33 -7.10 -9.66
CA LEU A 272 -0.91 -8.26 -10.35
C LEU A 272 -1.29 -9.35 -9.32
N GLY A 273 -0.41 -9.61 -8.36
CA GLY A 273 -0.67 -10.53 -7.26
C GLY A 273 -1.88 -10.11 -6.44
N LEU A 274 -2.02 -8.85 -6.08
CA LEU A 274 -3.15 -8.33 -5.31
C LEU A 274 -4.48 -8.42 -6.10
N GLY A 275 -4.44 -8.13 -7.41
CA GLY A 275 -5.63 -8.01 -8.25
C GLY A 275 -6.21 -9.35 -8.72
N ILE A 276 -5.37 -10.26 -9.25
CA ILE A 276 -5.81 -11.51 -9.90
C ILE A 276 -6.73 -12.36 -9.01
N PRO A 277 -6.37 -12.67 -7.75
CA PRO A 277 -7.20 -13.53 -6.89
C PRO A 277 -8.52 -12.87 -6.51
N SER A 278 -8.50 -11.54 -6.31
CA SER A 278 -9.69 -10.78 -5.95
C SER A 278 -10.74 -10.83 -7.07
N VAL A 279 -10.30 -10.76 -8.33
CA VAL A 279 -11.18 -10.92 -9.50
C VAL A 279 -11.71 -12.35 -9.61
N PHE A 280 -10.87 -13.36 -9.35
CA PHE A 280 -11.28 -14.76 -9.37
C PHE A 280 -12.32 -15.09 -8.31
N VAL A 281 -12.13 -14.64 -7.06
CA VAL A 281 -13.11 -14.84 -5.98
C VAL A 281 -14.43 -14.15 -6.33
N TRP A 282 -14.38 -12.96 -6.94
CA TRP A 282 -15.60 -12.26 -7.36
C TRP A 282 -16.36 -13.02 -8.46
N SER A 283 -15.68 -13.69 -9.39
CA SER A 283 -16.35 -14.50 -10.43
C SER A 283 -17.07 -15.75 -9.91
N LEU A 284 -16.85 -16.12 -8.64
CA LEU A 284 -17.43 -17.29 -7.98
C LEU A 284 -18.62 -16.94 -7.05
N CYS A 285 -18.93 -15.66 -6.85
CA CYS A 285 -20.07 -15.15 -6.07
C CYS A 285 -21.18 -14.63 -6.98
#